data_AF-A0A2B7X0T0-F1
#
_entry.id   AF-A0A2B7X0T0-F1
#
_cell.length_a   1.000
_cell.length_b   1.000
_cell.length_c   1.000
_cell.angle_alpha   90.00
_cell.angle_beta   90.00
_cell.angle_gamma   90.00
#
_symmetry.space_group_name_H-M   'P 1'
#
loop_
_entity.id
_entity.type
_entity.pdbx_description
1 polymer ?
#
loop_
_entity_poly.entity_id
_entity_poly.type
_entity_poly.pdbx_seq_one_letter_code
_entity_poly.pdbx_strand_id
1 'polypeptide(L)'
;MTAPPKRPRRKLSWWRRKWCVWRSKESPLQLRGSIVRLRHRNKRPYLALLRLCLPASLTSWSYPIPEPLPPLRLADNPSLCWTRRCESDLKNMQGIPLWCSHDTPLRSLYRMYEAAMAGDSMNVVIGYEVEYFWYRSERSWKLERIPDPKDPDPIRYAILACLVECMPEAFNFKLSKGMRRDDNNVPPGPWDGVNNPYAPYTPEIGPEWTKHVPPVDKDYLRAVMPERMLDSRGMLILHEEADSEIFAKRNIVASEERFWRI
;
A
#
# COMPACT_ATOMS: atom_id res chain seq x y z
N MET A 1 61.03 -8.91 12.15
CA MET A 1 59.81 -9.25 11.38
C MET A 1 59.75 -8.35 10.15
N THR A 2 59.93 -8.92 8.96
CA THR A 2 59.91 -8.19 7.68
C THR A 2 58.47 -7.89 7.26
N ALA A 3 58.19 -6.64 6.89
CA ALA A 3 56.87 -6.22 6.45
C ALA A 3 56.45 -6.98 5.16
N PRO A 4 55.18 -7.39 5.04
CA PRO A 4 54.73 -8.16 3.88
C PRO A 4 54.83 -7.30 2.60
N PRO A 5 55.19 -7.90 1.45
CA PRO A 5 55.33 -7.17 0.20
C PRO A 5 54.00 -6.52 -0.20
N LYS A 6 54.03 -5.21 -0.47
CA LYS A 6 52.87 -4.46 -0.96
C LYS A 6 52.42 -5.04 -2.30
N ARG A 7 51.27 -5.72 -2.31
CA ARG A 7 50.65 -6.22 -3.55
C ARG A 7 50.48 -5.07 -4.54
N PRO A 8 50.90 -5.21 -5.81
CA PRO A 8 50.72 -4.16 -6.81
C PRO A 8 49.22 -3.88 -6.98
N ARG A 9 48.81 -2.63 -6.73
CA ARG A 9 47.45 -2.18 -7.01
C ARG A 9 47.18 -2.37 -8.49
N ARG A 10 46.30 -3.32 -8.84
CA ARG A 10 45.87 -3.53 -10.24
C ARG A 10 45.44 -2.19 -10.82
N LYS A 11 46.20 -1.68 -11.80
CA LYS A 11 45.87 -0.45 -12.52
C LYS A 11 44.62 -0.72 -13.35
N LEU A 12 43.45 -0.46 -12.77
CA LEU A 12 42.19 -0.47 -13.50
C LEU A 12 42.32 0.50 -14.68
N SER A 13 42.11 0.01 -15.90
CA SER A 13 42.15 0.84 -17.09
C SER A 13 41.18 2.01 -16.95
N TRP A 14 41.49 3.13 -17.59
CA TRP A 14 40.62 4.31 -17.60
C TRP A 14 39.20 3.94 -18.06
N TRP A 15 39.08 3.04 -19.04
CA TRP A 15 37.82 2.45 -19.47
C TRP A 15 37.09 1.68 -18.37
N ARG A 16 37.78 0.85 -17.58
CA ARG A 16 37.15 0.17 -16.44
C ARG A 16 36.69 1.16 -15.36
N ARG A 17 37.42 2.25 -15.12
CA ARG A 17 36.97 3.30 -14.17
C ARG A 17 35.74 4.03 -14.68
N LYS A 18 35.76 4.48 -15.93
CA LYS A 18 34.60 5.12 -16.60
C LYS A 18 33.40 4.18 -16.63
N TRP A 19 33.61 2.90 -16.95
CA TRP A 19 32.58 1.88 -16.93
C TRP A 19 32.04 1.63 -15.52
N CYS A 20 32.88 1.55 -14.48
CA CYS A 20 32.42 1.45 -13.09
C CYS A 20 31.60 2.68 -12.66
N VAL A 21 32.03 3.89 -13.03
CA VAL A 21 31.28 5.13 -12.73
C VAL A 21 29.94 5.17 -13.47
N TRP A 22 29.91 4.76 -14.74
CA TRP A 22 28.66 4.65 -15.49
C TRP A 22 27.78 3.49 -14.98
N ARG A 23 28.41 2.46 -14.41
CA ARG A 23 27.71 1.36 -13.75
C ARG A 23 27.16 1.77 -12.38
N SER A 24 27.79 2.70 -11.66
CA SER A 24 27.29 3.23 -10.39
C SER A 24 26.26 4.34 -10.56
N LYS A 25 26.08 4.89 -11.76
CA LYS A 25 24.96 5.79 -12.06
C LYS A 25 23.68 4.98 -12.13
N GLU A 26 22.81 5.17 -11.16
CA GLU A 26 21.47 4.62 -11.12
C GLU A 26 20.49 5.65 -11.68
N SER A 27 19.70 5.27 -12.68
CA SER A 27 18.56 6.07 -13.11
C SER A 27 17.48 6.02 -12.01
N PRO A 28 16.64 7.06 -11.83
CA PRO A 28 15.50 7.01 -10.92
C PRO A 28 14.58 5.80 -11.13
N LEU A 29 14.49 5.32 -12.37
CA LEU A 29 13.71 4.13 -12.76
C LEU A 29 14.33 2.79 -12.35
N GLN A 30 15.54 2.80 -11.78
CA GLN A 30 16.30 1.62 -11.34
C GLN A 30 16.20 0.44 -12.33
N LEU A 31 16.37 0.69 -13.64
CA LEU A 31 16.05 -0.29 -14.69
C LEU A 31 16.79 -1.62 -14.52
N ARG A 32 18.04 -1.57 -14.04
CA ARG A 32 18.82 -2.78 -13.75
C ARG A 32 18.23 -3.59 -12.61
N GLY A 33 17.88 -2.93 -11.50
CA GLY A 33 17.19 -3.57 -10.38
C GLY A 33 15.83 -4.15 -10.81
N SER A 34 15.10 -3.40 -11.63
CA SER A 34 13.83 -3.83 -12.24
C SER A 34 14.00 -5.11 -13.06
N ILE A 35 15.03 -5.20 -13.91
CA ILE A 35 15.33 -6.42 -14.69
C ILE A 35 15.70 -7.59 -13.78
N VAL A 36 16.49 -7.36 -12.73
CA VAL A 36 16.85 -8.40 -11.74
C VAL A 36 15.59 -8.95 -11.08
N ARG A 37 14.70 -8.07 -10.61
CA ARG A 37 13.40 -8.45 -10.04
C ARG A 37 12.54 -9.24 -11.02
N LEU A 38 12.41 -8.77 -12.26
CA LEU A 38 11.59 -9.42 -13.28
C LEU A 38 12.11 -10.81 -13.67
N ARG A 39 13.42 -11.06 -13.60
CA ARG A 39 14.03 -12.37 -13.92
C ARG A 39 13.54 -13.51 -13.03
N HIS A 40 13.10 -13.24 -11.80
CA HIS A 40 12.67 -14.28 -10.88
C HIS A 40 11.37 -14.97 -11.33
N ARG A 41 10.47 -14.25 -12.00
CA ARG A 41 9.16 -14.75 -12.43
C ARG A 41 8.92 -14.73 -13.93
N ASN A 42 9.72 -13.98 -14.70
CA ASN A 42 9.51 -13.82 -16.14
C ASN A 42 10.63 -14.50 -16.94
N LYS A 43 10.27 -15.43 -17.83
CA LYS A 43 11.19 -16.04 -18.81
C LYS A 43 11.83 -15.00 -19.74
N ARG A 44 11.14 -13.88 -19.98
CA ARG A 44 11.58 -12.78 -20.85
C ARG A 44 11.54 -11.44 -20.09
N PRO A 45 12.51 -11.17 -19.20
CA PRO A 45 12.48 -10.03 -18.28
C PRO A 45 12.55 -8.68 -18.99
N TYR A 46 13.26 -8.58 -20.12
CA TYR A 46 13.32 -7.36 -20.91
C TYR A 46 12.00 -7.04 -21.62
N LEU A 47 11.29 -8.07 -22.11
CA LEU A 47 9.95 -7.90 -22.67
C LEU A 47 8.95 -7.51 -21.58
N ALA A 48 9.06 -8.09 -20.39
CA ALA A 48 8.24 -7.71 -19.24
C ALA A 48 8.47 -6.24 -18.86
N LEU A 49 9.73 -5.79 -18.84
CA LEU A 49 10.06 -4.37 -18.60
C LEU A 49 9.46 -3.46 -19.68
N LEU A 50 9.58 -3.85 -20.96
CA LEU A 50 9.00 -3.08 -22.07
C LEU A 50 7.48 -2.95 -21.91
N ARG A 51 6.79 -4.00 -21.47
CA ARG A 51 5.35 -3.98 -21.20
C ARG A 51 4.97 -3.02 -20.06
N LEU A 52 5.85 -2.79 -19.08
CA LEU A 52 5.61 -1.80 -18.04
C LEU A 52 5.69 -0.37 -18.59
N CYS A 53 6.46 -0.13 -19.66
CA CYS A 53 6.50 1.18 -20.33
C CYS A 53 5.25 1.45 -21.18
N LEU A 54 4.45 0.40 -21.47
CA LEU A 54 3.24 0.52 -22.27
C LEU A 54 2.06 0.73 -21.32
N PRO A 55 1.33 1.86 -21.41
CA PRO A 55 0.14 2.05 -20.60
C PRO A 55 -0.86 0.92 -20.86
N ALA A 56 -1.48 0.38 -19.80
CA ALA A 56 -2.40 -0.77 -19.92
C ALA A 56 -3.70 -0.45 -20.67
N SER A 57 -3.99 0.83 -20.87
CA SER A 57 -5.01 1.32 -21.78
C SER A 57 -4.36 2.34 -22.72
N LEU A 58 -4.77 2.37 -23.99
CA LEU A 58 -4.32 3.40 -24.94
C LEU A 58 -4.74 4.83 -24.52
N THR A 59 -5.55 4.96 -23.46
CA THR A 59 -6.19 6.20 -23.01
C THR A 59 -5.67 6.73 -21.67
N SER A 60 -5.01 5.92 -20.84
CA SER A 60 -4.52 6.33 -19.52
C SER A 60 -3.17 5.74 -19.18
N TRP A 61 -2.29 6.58 -18.60
CA TRP A 61 -0.98 6.18 -18.09
C TRP A 61 -1.07 5.28 -16.84
N SER A 62 -2.19 5.34 -16.12
CA SER A 62 -2.42 4.54 -14.91
C SER A 62 -3.01 3.17 -15.25
N TYR A 63 -2.66 2.15 -14.44
CA TYR A 63 -3.31 0.86 -14.52
C TYR A 63 -4.79 0.96 -14.12
N PRO A 64 -5.70 0.24 -14.82
CA PRO A 64 -7.07 0.14 -14.37
C PRO A 64 -7.15 -0.64 -13.06
N ILE A 65 -8.23 -0.41 -12.33
CA ILE A 65 -8.58 -1.21 -11.16
C ILE A 65 -8.89 -2.62 -11.67
N PRO A 66 -8.15 -3.66 -11.22
CA PRO A 66 -8.50 -5.04 -11.55
C PRO A 66 -9.91 -5.33 -11.08
N GLU A 67 -10.63 -6.22 -11.75
CA GLU A 67 -11.99 -6.61 -11.34
C GLU A 67 -12.02 -6.95 -9.84
N PRO A 68 -12.70 -6.14 -9.02
CA PRO A 68 -12.68 -6.32 -7.59
C PRO A 68 -13.57 -7.49 -7.21
N LEU A 69 -13.05 -8.38 -6.36
CA LEU A 69 -13.78 -9.56 -5.92
C LEU A 69 -15.01 -9.17 -5.07
N PRO A 70 -16.15 -9.85 -5.22
CA PRO A 70 -17.30 -9.65 -4.34
C PRO A 70 -16.97 -10.02 -2.89
N PRO A 71 -17.54 -9.33 -1.89
CA PRO A 71 -17.31 -9.61 -0.46
C PRO A 71 -17.63 -11.07 -0.10
N LEU A 72 -18.78 -11.59 -0.55
CA LEU A 72 -19.18 -12.96 -0.29
C LEU A 72 -18.16 -13.98 -0.80
N ARG A 73 -17.58 -13.74 -1.98
CA ARG A 73 -16.57 -14.64 -2.56
C ARG A 73 -15.27 -14.66 -1.75
N LEU A 74 -14.89 -13.52 -1.18
CA LEU A 74 -13.73 -13.42 -0.28
C LEU A 74 -14.02 -14.06 1.08
N ALA A 75 -15.25 -13.91 1.59
CA ALA A 75 -15.68 -14.56 2.81
C ALA A 75 -15.65 -16.09 2.66
N ASP A 76 -16.14 -16.63 1.56
CA ASP A 76 -16.18 -18.08 1.28
C ASP A 76 -14.79 -18.66 1.03
N ASN A 77 -13.88 -17.88 0.44
CA ASN A 77 -12.53 -18.31 0.17
C ASN A 77 -11.50 -17.20 0.48
N PRO A 78 -11.12 -17.04 1.77
CA PRO A 78 -10.15 -16.04 2.20
C PRO A 78 -8.78 -16.16 1.52
N SER A 79 -8.41 -17.38 1.10
CA SER A 79 -7.13 -17.65 0.43
C SER A 79 -7.01 -17.00 -0.96
N LEU A 80 -8.14 -16.53 -1.55
CA LEU A 80 -8.13 -15.81 -2.82
C LEU A 80 -7.31 -14.52 -2.77
N CYS A 81 -7.37 -13.79 -1.65
CA CYS A 81 -6.56 -12.58 -1.47
C CYS A 81 -5.06 -12.92 -1.60
N TRP A 82 -4.61 -13.96 -0.90
CA TRP A 82 -3.21 -14.40 -0.97
C TRP A 82 -2.83 -14.90 -2.36
N THR A 83 -3.70 -15.71 -2.98
CA THR A 83 -3.51 -16.24 -4.33
C THR A 83 -3.34 -15.10 -5.35
N ARG A 84 -4.24 -14.11 -5.36
CA ARG A 84 -4.14 -12.95 -6.27
C ARG A 84 -2.86 -12.15 -6.05
N ARG A 85 -2.41 -11.94 -4.81
CA ARG A 85 -1.13 -11.27 -4.53
C ARG A 85 0.06 -12.06 -5.06
N CYS A 86 0.05 -13.38 -4.91
CA CYS A 86 1.14 -14.25 -5.35
C CYS A 86 1.19 -14.38 -6.88
N GLU A 87 0.05 -14.59 -7.52
CA GLU A 87 -0.06 -14.69 -8.99
C GLU A 87 0.33 -13.39 -9.69
N SER A 88 -0.03 -12.24 -9.10
CA SER A 88 0.37 -10.92 -9.61
C SER A 88 1.80 -10.53 -9.25
N ASP A 89 2.53 -11.36 -8.50
CA ASP A 89 3.89 -11.09 -8.01
C ASP A 89 3.99 -9.73 -7.28
N LEU A 90 2.93 -9.34 -6.57
CA LEU A 90 2.70 -7.95 -6.20
C LEU A 90 3.82 -7.34 -5.36
N LYS A 91 4.33 -8.07 -4.36
CA LYS A 91 5.42 -7.55 -3.50
C LYS A 91 6.70 -7.29 -4.30
N ASN A 92 6.96 -8.09 -5.33
CA ASN A 92 8.09 -7.86 -6.22
C ASN A 92 7.82 -6.67 -7.16
N MET A 93 6.60 -6.55 -7.68
CA MET A 93 6.17 -5.44 -8.54
C MET A 93 6.21 -4.09 -7.82
N GLN A 94 5.84 -4.03 -6.54
CA GLN A 94 5.99 -2.84 -5.68
C GLN A 94 7.45 -2.40 -5.50
N GLY A 95 8.42 -3.28 -5.79
CA GLY A 95 9.84 -2.96 -5.81
C GLY A 95 10.35 -2.45 -7.16
N ILE A 96 9.48 -2.28 -8.16
CA ILE A 96 9.83 -1.81 -9.51
C ILE A 96 9.27 -0.38 -9.69
N PRO A 97 10.14 0.66 -9.73
CA PRO A 97 9.69 2.06 -9.79
C PRO A 97 8.72 2.36 -10.93
N LEU A 98 8.95 1.77 -12.11
CA LEU A 98 8.09 1.98 -13.28
C LEU A 98 6.67 1.44 -13.04
N TRP A 99 6.53 0.24 -12.48
CA TRP A 99 5.22 -0.31 -12.13
C TRP A 99 4.52 0.57 -11.08
N CYS A 100 5.24 0.99 -10.04
CA CYS A 100 4.70 1.86 -9.00
C CYS A 100 4.20 3.20 -9.57
N SER A 101 4.92 3.76 -10.55
CA SER A 101 4.54 5.02 -11.20
C SER A 101 3.24 4.94 -12.01
N HIS A 102 2.80 3.72 -12.34
CA HIS A 102 1.52 3.45 -13.00
C HIS A 102 0.45 2.94 -12.02
N ASP A 103 0.81 2.64 -10.77
CA ASP A 103 -0.16 2.24 -9.74
C ASP A 103 -0.94 3.45 -9.20
N THR A 104 -2.08 3.19 -8.58
CA THR A 104 -2.99 4.24 -8.08
C THR A 104 -3.41 4.01 -6.63
N PRO A 105 -3.78 5.06 -5.89
CA PRO A 105 -4.30 4.91 -4.54
C PRO A 105 -5.54 4.01 -4.50
N LEU A 106 -6.45 4.13 -5.48
CA LEU A 106 -7.62 3.24 -5.58
C LEU A 106 -7.21 1.77 -5.70
N ARG A 107 -6.24 1.43 -6.55
CA ARG A 107 -5.77 0.04 -6.66
C ARG A 107 -5.21 -0.48 -5.34
N SER A 108 -4.47 0.33 -4.60
CA SER A 108 -3.99 -0.04 -3.26
C SER A 108 -5.14 -0.24 -2.26
N LEU A 109 -6.16 0.62 -2.30
CA LEU A 109 -7.36 0.47 -1.47
C LEU A 109 -8.13 -0.82 -1.75
N TYR A 110 -8.30 -1.19 -3.02
CA TYR A 110 -8.94 -2.47 -3.35
C TYR A 110 -8.12 -3.68 -2.89
N ARG A 111 -6.78 -3.58 -2.85
CA ARG A 111 -5.93 -4.62 -2.26
C ARG A 111 -6.06 -4.69 -0.74
N MET A 112 -6.21 -3.54 -0.06
CA MET A 112 -6.51 -3.50 1.38
C MET A 112 -7.90 -4.07 1.67
N TYR A 113 -8.90 -3.77 0.85
CA TYR A 113 -10.24 -4.35 0.94
C TYR A 113 -10.21 -5.89 0.81
N GLU A 114 -9.50 -6.43 -0.20
CA GLU A 114 -9.36 -7.87 -0.37
C GLU A 114 -8.73 -8.52 0.88
N ALA A 115 -7.74 -7.85 1.48
CA ALA A 115 -7.11 -8.31 2.72
C ALA A 115 -8.04 -8.22 3.94
N ALA A 116 -8.79 -7.12 4.09
CA ALA A 116 -9.74 -6.93 5.17
C ALA A 116 -10.86 -7.98 5.14
N MET A 117 -11.40 -8.29 3.96
CA MET A 117 -12.42 -9.34 3.80
C MET A 117 -11.88 -10.76 4.03
N ALA A 118 -10.58 -10.98 3.85
CA ALA A 118 -9.95 -12.27 4.14
C ALA A 118 -9.68 -12.50 5.65
N GLY A 119 -10.05 -11.53 6.48
CA GLY A 119 -10.05 -11.62 7.95
C GLY A 119 -8.68 -11.53 8.60
N ASP A 120 -8.59 -11.91 9.87
CA ASP A 120 -7.41 -11.71 10.73
C ASP A 120 -6.12 -12.32 10.16
N SER A 121 -6.23 -13.44 9.44
CA SER A 121 -5.08 -14.09 8.79
C SER A 121 -4.37 -13.18 7.78
N MET A 122 -5.09 -12.21 7.18
CA MET A 122 -4.58 -11.29 6.18
C MET A 122 -4.44 -9.85 6.71
N ASN A 123 -4.72 -9.61 7.99
CA ASN A 123 -4.63 -8.26 8.57
C ASN A 123 -3.21 -7.67 8.42
N VAL A 124 -2.14 -8.49 8.52
CA VAL A 124 -0.76 -8.05 8.25
C VAL A 124 -0.56 -7.45 6.85
N VAL A 125 -1.35 -7.90 5.86
CA VAL A 125 -1.28 -7.41 4.48
C VAL A 125 -1.82 -5.98 4.37
N ILE A 126 -2.81 -5.60 5.19
CA ILE A 126 -3.26 -4.21 5.30
C ILE A 126 -2.07 -3.33 5.69
N GLY A 127 -1.30 -3.74 6.72
CA GLY A 127 -0.08 -3.04 7.13
C GLY A 127 0.92 -2.84 5.98
N TYR A 128 1.19 -3.89 5.19
CA TYR A 128 2.09 -3.76 4.03
C TYR A 128 1.57 -2.81 2.95
N GLU A 129 0.27 -2.78 2.70
CA GLU A 129 -0.32 -1.84 1.74
C GLU A 129 -0.36 -0.41 2.28
N VAL A 130 -0.64 -0.22 3.57
CA VAL A 130 -0.60 1.11 4.22
C VAL A 130 0.83 1.65 4.23
N GLU A 131 1.84 0.79 4.49
CA GLU A 131 3.25 1.15 4.37
C GLU A 131 3.60 1.54 2.94
N TYR A 132 3.19 0.73 1.96
CA TYR A 132 3.36 1.06 0.55
C TYR A 132 2.76 2.43 0.23
N PHE A 133 1.50 2.67 0.63
CA PHE A 133 0.77 3.92 0.42
C PHE A 133 1.49 5.11 1.06
N TRP A 134 1.98 4.95 2.29
CA TRP A 134 2.74 5.96 3.03
C TRP A 134 3.94 6.46 2.19
N TYR A 135 4.75 5.55 1.65
CA TYR A 135 5.93 5.92 0.87
C TYR A 135 5.63 6.43 -0.55
N ARG A 136 4.35 6.44 -0.99
CA ARG A 136 3.94 7.13 -2.23
C ARG A 136 3.75 8.62 -1.94
N SER A 137 4.83 9.39 -2.03
CA SER A 137 4.81 10.84 -1.77
C SER A 137 4.27 11.68 -2.92
N GLU A 138 3.89 11.07 -4.04
CA GLU A 138 3.40 11.80 -5.21
C GLU A 138 2.06 12.50 -4.95
N ARG A 139 1.83 13.63 -5.63
CA ARG A 139 0.61 14.44 -5.47
C ARG A 139 -0.69 13.66 -5.74
N SER A 140 -0.65 12.59 -6.54
CA SER A 140 -1.80 11.71 -6.80
C SER A 140 -2.13 10.77 -5.64
N TRP A 141 -1.21 10.59 -4.68
CA TRP A 141 -1.34 9.72 -3.51
C TRP A 141 -1.59 10.48 -2.20
N LYS A 142 -1.89 11.78 -2.30
CA LYS A 142 -2.46 12.54 -1.17
C LYS A 142 -3.83 11.99 -0.80
N LEU A 143 -4.11 11.88 0.51
CA LEU A 143 -5.37 11.30 1.00
C LEU A 143 -6.59 12.08 0.51
N GLU A 144 -6.54 13.42 0.58
CA GLU A 144 -7.60 14.33 0.13
C GLU A 144 -7.97 14.17 -1.36
N ARG A 145 -7.08 13.58 -2.17
CA ARG A 145 -7.21 13.49 -3.63
C ARG A 145 -7.63 12.10 -4.10
N ILE A 146 -7.84 11.16 -3.20
CA ILE A 146 -8.34 9.83 -3.55
C ILE A 146 -9.73 10.03 -4.16
N PRO A 147 -9.93 9.69 -5.45
CA PRO A 147 -11.23 9.88 -6.09
C PRO A 147 -12.26 8.92 -5.50
N ASP A 148 -13.51 9.38 -5.43
CA ASP A 148 -14.64 8.55 -5.03
C ASP A 148 -14.82 7.40 -6.05
N PRO A 149 -14.68 6.12 -5.64
CA PRO A 149 -14.85 4.99 -6.53
C PRO A 149 -16.31 4.76 -6.96
N LYS A 150 -17.30 5.31 -6.22
CA LYS A 150 -18.73 5.06 -6.43
C LYS A 150 -19.05 3.58 -6.60
N ASP A 151 -18.48 2.77 -5.72
CA ASP A 151 -18.54 1.32 -5.84
C ASP A 151 -19.99 0.83 -5.72
N PRO A 152 -20.50 0.01 -6.67
CA PRO A 152 -21.87 -0.45 -6.64
C PRO A 152 -22.17 -1.45 -5.51
N ASP A 153 -21.14 -2.09 -4.94
CA ASP A 153 -21.31 -3.01 -3.82
C ASP A 153 -21.26 -2.22 -2.49
N PRO A 154 -22.36 -2.17 -1.71
CA PRO A 154 -22.42 -1.34 -0.52
C PRO A 154 -21.47 -1.79 0.59
N ILE A 155 -21.19 -3.10 0.70
CA ILE A 155 -20.26 -3.64 1.70
C ILE A 155 -18.84 -3.20 1.34
N ARG A 156 -18.45 -3.42 0.08
CA ARG A 156 -17.13 -3.03 -0.41
C ARG A 156 -16.94 -1.51 -0.31
N TYR A 157 -17.95 -0.73 -0.67
CA TYR A 157 -17.89 0.72 -0.60
C TYR A 157 -17.69 1.23 0.84
N ALA A 158 -18.43 0.66 1.80
CA ALA A 158 -18.27 0.97 3.22
C ALA A 158 -16.87 0.62 3.75
N ILE A 159 -16.33 -0.54 3.39
CA ILE A 159 -14.97 -0.95 3.78
C ILE A 159 -13.93 0.02 3.21
N LEU A 160 -14.01 0.37 1.92
CA LEU A 160 -13.11 1.34 1.29
C LEU A 160 -13.14 2.69 2.01
N ALA A 161 -14.33 3.17 2.39
CA ALA A 161 -14.48 4.41 3.13
C ALA A 161 -13.82 4.35 4.51
N CYS A 162 -14.02 3.26 5.26
CA CYS A 162 -13.39 3.06 6.57
C CYS A 162 -11.86 3.00 6.46
N LEU A 163 -11.33 2.21 5.52
CA LEU A 163 -9.88 2.10 5.30
C LEU A 163 -9.23 3.47 5.04
N VAL A 164 -9.86 4.31 4.22
CA VAL A 164 -9.36 5.64 3.92
C VAL A 164 -9.44 6.56 5.14
N GLU A 165 -10.50 6.47 5.93
CA GLU A 165 -10.68 7.31 7.12
C GLU A 165 -9.73 6.99 8.27
N CYS A 166 -9.18 5.77 8.33
CA CYS A 166 -8.16 5.40 9.31
C CYS A 166 -6.79 6.00 9.00
N MET A 167 -6.51 6.36 7.74
CA MET A 167 -5.18 6.79 7.32
C MET A 167 -4.74 8.17 7.85
N PRO A 168 -5.58 9.23 7.86
CA PRO A 168 -5.16 10.56 8.28
C PRO A 168 -4.56 10.59 9.68
N GLU A 169 -5.17 9.91 10.65
CA GLU A 169 -4.69 9.93 12.03
C GLU A 169 -3.31 9.25 12.15
N ALA A 170 -3.18 8.04 11.59
CA ALA A 170 -1.93 7.31 11.56
C ALA A 170 -0.81 8.09 10.82
N PHE A 171 -1.14 8.72 9.70
CA PHE A 171 -0.19 9.49 8.91
C PHE A 171 0.25 10.76 9.65
N ASN A 172 -0.68 11.48 10.25
CA ASN A 172 -0.39 12.69 11.02
C ASN A 172 0.43 12.37 12.27
N PHE A 173 0.19 11.24 12.92
CA PHE A 173 1.05 10.77 14.01
C PHE A 173 2.49 10.57 13.56
N LYS A 174 2.73 9.89 12.43
CA LYS A 174 4.08 9.73 11.85
C LYS A 174 4.73 11.07 11.49
N LEU A 175 3.98 11.97 10.86
CA LEU A 175 4.46 13.30 10.51
C LEU A 175 4.87 14.10 11.75
N SER A 176 4.10 13.98 12.85
CA SER A 176 4.37 14.64 14.13
C SER A 176 5.65 14.11 14.81
N LYS A 177 6.00 12.84 14.58
CA LYS A 177 7.27 12.23 15.00
C LYS A 177 8.46 12.58 14.09
N GLY A 178 8.25 13.40 13.07
CA GLY A 178 9.30 13.84 12.14
C GLY A 178 9.52 12.91 10.95
N MET A 179 8.74 11.84 10.81
CA MET A 179 8.82 10.98 9.61
C MET A 179 8.27 11.72 8.38
N ARG A 180 8.78 11.41 7.20
CA ARG A 180 8.29 11.92 5.91
C ARG A 180 8.02 10.78 4.93
N ARG A 181 7.04 11.00 4.06
CA ARG A 181 6.60 10.03 3.03
C ARG A 181 7.65 9.79 1.95
N ASP A 182 8.59 10.71 1.77
CA ASP A 182 9.68 10.65 0.80
C ASP A 182 11.02 10.23 1.41
N ASP A 183 11.01 9.66 2.62
CA ASP A 183 12.18 9.30 3.43
C ASP A 183 13.08 10.45 3.88
N ASN A 184 12.76 11.71 3.55
CA ASN A 184 13.52 12.88 4.00
C ASN A 184 13.11 13.28 5.43
N ASN A 185 13.27 12.34 6.38
CA ASN A 185 12.87 12.50 7.77
C ASN A 185 13.55 13.71 8.44
N VAL A 186 12.81 14.37 9.32
CA VAL A 186 13.37 15.42 10.17
C VAL A 186 14.18 14.76 11.27
N PRO A 187 15.45 15.17 11.50
CA PRO A 187 16.28 14.61 12.56
C PRO A 187 15.58 14.69 13.92
N PRO A 188 15.67 13.65 14.77
CA PRO A 188 15.01 13.65 16.07
C PRO A 188 15.40 14.88 16.89
N GLY A 189 14.41 15.69 17.25
CA GLY A 189 14.54 16.79 18.21
C GLY A 189 14.07 16.38 19.61
N PRO A 190 14.10 17.27 20.60
CA PRO A 190 13.59 17.02 21.95
C PRO A 190 12.04 17.01 22.00
N TRP A 191 11.37 16.55 20.94
CA TRP A 191 9.92 16.58 20.81
C TRP A 191 9.30 15.49 21.70
N ASP A 192 8.60 15.89 22.74
CA ASP A 192 7.83 14.99 23.60
C ASP A 192 6.31 15.19 23.45
N GLY A 193 5.88 16.22 22.71
CA GLY A 193 4.48 16.55 22.51
C GLY A 193 3.79 17.13 23.75
N VAL A 194 4.53 17.30 24.86
CA VAL A 194 4.02 17.72 26.16
C VAL A 194 4.70 19.01 26.59
N ASN A 195 6.04 19.01 26.66
CA ASN A 195 6.85 20.19 26.98
C ASN A 195 7.40 20.87 25.72
N ASN A 196 7.57 20.11 24.64
CA ASN A 196 8.05 20.58 23.35
C ASN A 196 7.07 20.19 22.24
N PRO A 197 6.76 21.13 21.32
CA PRO A 197 5.88 20.83 20.20
C PRO A 197 6.46 19.73 19.32
N TYR A 198 5.57 18.91 18.76
CA TYR A 198 5.91 17.91 17.75
C TYR A 198 6.61 18.54 16.54
N ALA A 199 7.30 17.72 15.74
CA ALA A 199 7.97 18.18 14.54
C ALA A 199 6.97 18.96 13.65
N PRO A 200 7.35 20.08 13.02
CA PRO A 200 6.42 20.85 12.19
C PRO A 200 6.01 20.03 10.96
N TYR A 201 4.71 19.95 10.66
CA TYR A 201 4.19 19.25 9.48
C TYR A 201 2.90 19.90 8.98
N THR A 202 2.57 19.65 7.70
CA THR A 202 1.24 19.92 7.16
C THR A 202 0.37 18.69 7.38
N PRO A 203 -0.75 18.80 8.10
CA PRO A 203 -1.63 17.65 8.31
C PRO A 203 -2.16 17.09 6.98
N GLU A 204 -2.14 15.76 6.87
CA GLU A 204 -2.87 15.02 5.87
C GLU A 204 -4.36 14.98 6.26
N ILE A 205 -5.22 15.22 5.28
CA ILE A 205 -6.67 15.25 5.46
C ILE A 205 -7.26 14.17 4.55
N GLY A 206 -8.26 13.44 5.06
CA GLY A 206 -9.00 12.46 4.26
C GLY A 206 -9.84 13.12 3.16
N PRO A 207 -10.26 12.36 2.14
CA PRO A 207 -11.12 12.87 1.09
C PRO A 207 -12.57 13.03 1.58
N GLU A 208 -13.28 14.04 1.07
CA GLU A 208 -14.62 14.40 1.56
C GLU A 208 -15.66 13.29 1.34
N TRP A 209 -15.51 12.49 0.27
CA TRP A 209 -16.51 11.50 -0.12
C TRP A 209 -16.76 10.43 0.95
N THR A 210 -15.76 10.10 1.78
CA THR A 210 -15.92 9.05 2.80
C THR A 210 -17.01 9.41 3.80
N LYS A 211 -17.14 10.69 4.15
CA LYS A 211 -18.15 11.21 5.09
C LYS A 211 -19.58 10.98 4.61
N HIS A 212 -19.77 10.83 3.31
CA HIS A 212 -21.08 10.64 2.68
C HIS A 212 -21.42 9.16 2.45
N VAL A 213 -20.52 8.23 2.78
CA VAL A 213 -20.77 6.79 2.64
C VAL A 213 -21.62 6.30 3.80
N PRO A 214 -22.86 5.82 3.55
CA PRO A 214 -23.76 5.40 4.61
C PRO A 214 -23.30 4.08 5.25
N PRO A 215 -23.81 3.77 6.46
CA PRO A 215 -23.67 2.43 7.01
C PRO A 215 -24.33 1.38 6.12
N VAL A 216 -23.76 0.17 6.11
CA VAL A 216 -24.37 -0.96 5.40
C VAL A 216 -25.64 -1.38 6.14
N ASP A 217 -26.74 -1.58 5.41
CA ASP A 217 -27.99 -2.09 5.96
C ASP A 217 -27.77 -3.47 6.62
N LYS A 218 -28.22 -3.62 7.86
CA LYS A 218 -28.05 -4.86 8.64
C LYS A 218 -28.91 -6.01 8.14
N ASP A 219 -30.09 -5.73 7.62
CA ASP A 219 -30.95 -6.74 7.01
C ASP A 219 -30.36 -7.21 5.68
N TYR A 220 -29.75 -6.28 4.93
CA TYR A 220 -28.95 -6.65 3.77
C TYR A 220 -27.76 -7.54 4.15
N LEU A 221 -26.99 -7.17 5.19
CA LEU A 221 -25.88 -7.99 5.69
C LEU A 221 -26.33 -9.40 6.08
N ARG A 222 -27.44 -9.54 6.81
CA ARG A 222 -28.03 -10.84 7.17
C ARG A 222 -28.45 -11.66 5.96
N ALA A 223 -28.90 -11.02 4.90
CA ALA A 223 -29.36 -11.69 3.68
C ALA A 223 -28.20 -12.19 2.80
N VAL A 224 -27.06 -11.47 2.76
CA VAL A 224 -25.98 -11.75 1.80
C VAL A 224 -24.72 -12.34 2.41
N MET A 225 -24.47 -12.12 3.71
CA MET A 225 -23.27 -12.62 4.37
C MET A 225 -23.58 -13.87 5.22
N PRO A 226 -22.63 -14.82 5.31
CA PRO A 226 -22.78 -15.97 6.21
C PRO A 226 -22.92 -15.53 7.67
N GLU A 227 -23.74 -16.24 8.47
CA GLU A 227 -23.94 -15.92 9.90
C GLU A 227 -22.64 -15.85 10.69
N ARG A 228 -21.64 -16.68 10.36
CA ARG A 228 -20.31 -16.65 10.99
C ARG A 228 -19.53 -15.34 10.81
N MET A 229 -19.92 -14.51 9.84
CA MET A 229 -19.33 -13.19 9.57
C MET A 229 -20.13 -12.07 10.24
N LEU A 230 -21.16 -12.39 11.04
CA LEU A 230 -22.03 -11.42 11.68
C LEU A 230 -21.92 -11.52 13.19
N ASP A 231 -21.87 -10.37 13.85
CA ASP A 231 -21.96 -10.31 15.31
C ASP A 231 -23.42 -10.44 15.79
N SER A 232 -23.60 -10.50 17.11
CA SER A 232 -24.94 -10.51 17.74
C SER A 232 -25.82 -9.29 17.38
N ARG A 233 -25.22 -8.19 16.91
CA ARG A 233 -25.90 -6.94 16.53
C ARG A 233 -26.16 -6.86 15.02
N GLY A 234 -25.80 -7.88 14.25
CA GLY A 234 -25.91 -7.94 12.78
C GLY A 234 -24.87 -7.09 12.05
N MET A 235 -23.74 -6.77 12.68
CA MET A 235 -22.60 -6.07 12.08
C MET A 235 -21.65 -7.07 11.42
N LEU A 236 -20.98 -6.64 10.35
CA LEU A 236 -20.01 -7.45 9.61
C LEU A 236 -18.69 -7.54 10.39
N ILE A 237 -18.31 -8.75 10.80
CA ILE A 237 -17.03 -9.04 11.45
C ILE A 237 -15.95 -9.24 10.39
N LEU A 238 -14.92 -8.40 10.41
CA LEU A 238 -13.70 -8.58 9.63
C LEU A 238 -12.52 -9.00 10.51
N HIS A 239 -12.39 -8.41 11.70
CA HIS A 239 -11.37 -8.75 12.69
C HIS A 239 -12.05 -9.07 14.02
N GLU A 240 -11.66 -10.17 14.66
CA GLU A 240 -12.18 -10.55 15.98
C GLU A 240 -11.77 -9.52 17.05
N GLU A 241 -12.66 -9.29 18.02
CA GLU A 241 -12.42 -8.44 19.20
C GLU A 241 -11.98 -6.99 18.91
N ALA A 242 -12.36 -6.45 17.74
CA ALA A 242 -12.02 -5.08 17.36
C ALA A 242 -13.09 -4.04 17.75
N ASP A 243 -12.67 -2.82 18.05
CA ASP A 243 -13.51 -1.76 18.62
C ASP A 243 -13.38 -0.38 17.91
N SER A 244 -12.96 -0.36 16.64
CA SER A 244 -12.85 0.89 15.88
C SER A 244 -14.20 1.60 15.71
N GLU A 245 -14.26 2.86 16.12
CA GLU A 245 -15.39 3.76 15.88
C GLU A 245 -15.59 4.04 14.38
N ILE A 246 -14.49 4.12 13.61
CA ILE A 246 -14.50 4.38 12.16
C ILE A 246 -15.22 3.26 11.41
N PHE A 247 -14.99 2.00 11.81
CA PHE A 247 -15.68 0.86 11.22
C PHE A 247 -17.08 0.68 11.82
N ALA A 248 -17.25 0.89 13.13
CA ALA A 248 -18.51 0.69 13.82
C ALA A 248 -19.63 1.58 13.26
N LYS A 249 -19.34 2.85 12.90
CA LYS A 249 -20.32 3.75 12.29
C LYS A 249 -20.84 3.27 10.94
N ARG A 250 -20.21 2.26 10.32
CA ARG A 250 -20.67 1.62 9.07
C ARG A 250 -21.18 0.19 9.25
N ASN A 251 -21.50 -0.22 10.48
CA ASN A 251 -21.90 -1.59 10.84
C ASN A 251 -20.83 -2.65 10.53
N ILE A 252 -19.55 -2.30 10.71
CA ILE A 252 -18.42 -3.20 10.51
C ILE A 252 -17.60 -3.28 11.81
N VAL A 253 -17.12 -4.47 12.15
CA VAL A 253 -16.21 -4.74 13.27
C VAL A 253 -14.83 -5.04 12.69
N ALA A 254 -13.89 -4.09 12.81
CA ALA A 254 -12.52 -4.25 12.33
C ALA A 254 -11.53 -3.40 13.13
N SER A 255 -10.30 -3.87 13.24
CA SER A 255 -9.20 -3.17 13.93
C SER A 255 -8.43 -2.21 13.04
N GLU A 256 -7.97 -1.08 13.62
CA GLU A 256 -7.08 -0.10 13.00
C GLU A 256 -5.59 -0.35 13.29
N GLU A 257 -5.26 -1.36 14.11
CA GLU A 257 -3.91 -1.56 14.67
C GLU A 257 -2.80 -1.55 13.60
N ARG A 258 -3.06 -2.13 12.43
CA ARG A 258 -2.08 -2.22 11.33
C ARG A 258 -1.78 -0.90 10.64
N PHE A 259 -2.63 0.11 10.81
CA PHE A 259 -2.37 1.45 10.28
C PHE A 259 -1.29 2.18 11.08
N TRP A 260 -1.08 1.81 12.35
CA TRP A 260 -0.14 2.45 13.27
C TRP A 260 1.24 1.79 13.29
N ARG A 261 1.34 0.54 12.81
CA ARG A 261 2.56 -0.29 12.88
C ARG A 261 3.49 -0.18 11.68
N ILE A 262 3.23 0.78 10.78
CA ILE A 262 4.04 1.04 9.59
C ILE A 262 5.31 1.82 9.90
#